data_AF-A0A238X3U4-F1
#
_entry.id   AF-A0A238X3U4-F1
#
_cell.length_a   1.000
_cell.length_b   1.000
_cell.length_c   1.000
_cell.angle_alpha   90.00
_cell.angle_beta   90.00
_cell.angle_gamma   90.00
#
_symmetry.space_group_name_H-M   'P 1'
#
loop_
_entity.id
_entity.type
_entity.pdbx_description
1 polymer ?
#
loop_
_entity_poly.entity_id
_entity_poly.type
_entity_poly.pdbx_seq_one_letter_code
_entity_poly.pdbx_strand_id
1 'polypeptide(L)'
;MNASGAFRRLSLLLLAALLLLSAPACHRYRLPSPKGPPQPKVKKAASTSDNQSADGRDMSVDKGEVKTQKNSYDKNGLLKKPKYERRRLKRKVGQRKFLGITLPF
;
A
#
# COMPACT_ATOMS: atom_id res chain seq x y z
N MET A 1 -6.28 -30.00 56.21
CA MET A 1 -6.75 -29.51 54.89
C MET A 1 -5.53 -29.08 54.09
N ASN A 2 -5.21 -29.76 52.98
CA ASN A 2 -3.94 -29.59 52.26
C ASN A 2 -3.99 -28.34 51.37
N ALA A 3 -3.59 -27.19 51.92
CA ALA A 3 -3.65 -25.90 51.24
C ALA A 3 -2.88 -25.90 49.91
N SER A 4 -1.79 -26.66 49.82
CA SER A 4 -0.95 -26.81 48.62
C SER A 4 -1.68 -27.36 47.40
N GLY A 5 -2.66 -28.26 47.59
CA GLY A 5 -3.47 -28.80 46.50
C GLY A 5 -4.48 -27.79 45.96
N ALA A 6 -5.03 -26.94 46.84
CA ALA A 6 -5.97 -25.90 46.47
C ALA A 6 -5.28 -24.80 45.63
N PHE A 7 -4.08 -24.36 46.04
CA PHE A 7 -3.30 -23.37 45.28
C PHE A 7 -2.89 -23.87 43.89
N ARG A 8 -2.52 -25.14 43.75
CA ARG A 8 -2.22 -25.75 42.44
C ARG A 8 -3.44 -25.81 41.52
N ARG A 9 -4.63 -26.10 42.06
CA ARG A 9 -5.87 -26.11 41.27
C ARG A 9 -6.26 -24.69 40.84
N LEU A 10 -6.08 -23.71 41.73
CA LEU A 10 -6.39 -22.31 41.45
C LEU A 10 -5.46 -21.72 40.38
N SER A 11 -4.17 -22.06 40.41
CA SER A 11 -3.20 -21.63 39.39
C SER A 11 -3.49 -22.24 38.01
N LEU A 12 -3.89 -23.51 37.96
CA LEU A 12 -4.30 -24.17 36.72
C LEU A 12 -5.57 -23.56 36.13
N LEU A 13 -6.54 -23.20 36.97
CA LEU A 13 -7.76 -22.51 36.53
C LEU A 13 -7.47 -21.10 36.00
N LEU A 14 -6.59 -20.35 36.66
CA LEU A 14 -6.15 -19.04 36.18
C LEU A 14 -5.41 -19.14 34.84
N LEU A 15 -4.55 -20.15 34.67
CA LEU A 15 -3.82 -20.37 33.42
C LEU A 15 -4.77 -20.75 32.28
N ALA A 16 -5.75 -21.63 32.55
CA ALA A 16 -6.77 -22.01 31.57
C ALA A 16 -7.66 -20.82 31.17
N ALA A 17 -8.07 -19.99 32.15
CA ALA A 17 -8.83 -18.78 31.89
C ALA A 17 -8.05 -17.78 31.02
N LEU A 18 -6.75 -17.61 31.28
CA LEU A 18 -5.88 -16.74 30.48
C LEU A 18 -5.73 -17.23 29.03
N LEU A 19 -5.58 -18.54 28.83
CA LEU A 19 -5.53 -19.13 27.48
C LEU A 19 -6.84 -18.91 26.71
N LEU A 20 -7.99 -19.12 27.36
CA LEU A 20 -9.31 -18.92 26.75
C LEU A 20 -9.58 -17.44 26.43
N LEU A 21 -9.12 -16.51 27.26
CA LEU A 21 -9.23 -15.07 27.00
C LEU A 21 -8.31 -14.60 25.87
N SER A 22 -7.20 -15.30 25.62
CA SER A 22 -6.27 -15.00 24.53
C SER A 22 -6.72 -15.54 23.16
N ALA A 23 -7.87 -16.23 23.10
CA ALA A 23 -8.41 -16.84 21.89
C ALA A 23 -9.20 -15.96 20.90
N PRO A 24 -9.34 -14.61 20.99
CA PRO A 24 -10.02 -13.85 19.93
C PRO A 24 -9.05 -13.42 18.81
N ALA A 25 -8.04 -14.24 18.48
CA ALA A 25 -7.15 -14.01 17.34
C ALA A 25 -7.46 -14.93 16.13
N CYS A 26 -8.48 -15.79 16.21
CA CYS A 26 -8.94 -16.60 15.08
C CYS A 26 -9.93 -15.78 14.22
N HIS A 27 -9.44 -14.71 13.59
CA HIS A 27 -10.22 -14.04 12.55
C HIS A 27 -10.48 -15.05 11.43
N ARG A 28 -11.76 -15.35 11.17
CA ARG A 28 -12.16 -16.15 10.00
C ARG A 28 -11.68 -15.41 8.76
N TYR A 29 -10.61 -15.90 8.14
CA TYR A 29 -10.15 -15.41 6.85
C TYR A 29 -11.24 -15.68 5.82
N ARG A 30 -11.99 -14.64 5.47
CA ARG A 30 -12.93 -14.70 4.35
C ARG A 30 -12.10 -14.58 3.08
N LEU A 31 -11.93 -15.69 2.37
CA LEU A 31 -11.32 -15.68 1.05
C LEU A 31 -12.09 -14.68 0.18
N PRO A 32 -11.41 -13.70 -0.46
CA PRO A 32 -12.09 -12.81 -1.39
C PRO A 32 -12.68 -13.63 -2.53
N SER A 33 -13.89 -13.27 -2.97
CA SER A 33 -14.51 -13.91 -4.14
C SER A 33 -13.55 -13.86 -5.32
N PRO A 34 -13.29 -14.99 -6.02
CA PRO A 34 -12.36 -15.01 -7.13
C PRO A 34 -12.86 -14.02 -8.19
N LYS A 35 -12.07 -12.97 -8.43
CA LYS A 35 -12.35 -12.02 -9.49
C LYS A 35 -11.96 -12.72 -10.79
N GLY A 36 -12.92 -12.90 -11.70
CA GLY A 36 -12.64 -13.42 -13.03
C GLY A 36 -11.58 -12.59 -13.74
N PRO A 37 -10.91 -13.15 -14.76
CA PRO A 37 -9.89 -12.43 -15.52
C PRO A 37 -10.47 -11.10 -16.03
N PRO A 38 -9.72 -10.00 -15.93
CA PRO A 38 -10.19 -8.70 -16.39
C PRO A 38 -10.49 -8.78 -17.90
N GLN A 39 -11.75 -8.57 -18.27
CA GLN A 39 -12.11 -8.52 -19.67
C GLN A 39 -11.48 -7.28 -20.32
N PRO A 40 -10.85 -7.41 -21.49
CA PRO A 40 -10.32 -6.27 -22.22
C PRO A 40 -11.47 -5.33 -22.60
N LYS A 41 -11.35 -4.07 -22.20
CA LYS A 41 -12.28 -3.01 -22.61
C LYS A 41 -12.03 -2.72 -24.09
N VAL A 42 -12.70 -3.43 -24.98
CA VAL A 42 -12.71 -3.10 -26.40
C VAL A 42 -13.43 -1.76 -26.54
N LYS A 43 -12.65 -0.71 -26.78
CA LYS A 43 -13.21 0.56 -27.28
C LYS A 43 -13.76 0.24 -28.66
N LYS A 44 -15.08 0.29 -28.83
CA LYS A 44 -15.66 0.39 -30.17
C LYS A 44 -15.08 1.65 -30.78
N ALA A 45 -14.17 1.51 -31.73
CA ALA A 45 -13.76 2.63 -32.55
C ALA A 45 -15.03 3.11 -33.25
N ALA A 46 -15.51 4.29 -32.84
CA ALA A 46 -16.36 5.06 -33.73
C ALA A 46 -15.54 5.25 -35.00
N SER A 47 -16.11 4.80 -36.11
CA SER A 47 -15.52 4.81 -37.43
C SER A 47 -15.09 6.22 -37.86
N THR A 48 -14.28 6.24 -38.92
CA THR A 48 -14.27 7.29 -39.96
C THR A 48 -13.09 8.28 -39.92
N SER A 49 -12.02 7.89 -40.61
CA SER A 49 -11.39 8.61 -41.76
C SER A 49 -11.00 10.10 -41.67
N ASP A 50 -10.04 10.50 -40.83
CA ASP A 50 -9.51 11.88 -40.87
C ASP A 50 -8.00 12.01 -41.14
N ASN A 51 -7.33 10.98 -41.69
CA ASN A 51 -5.89 11.04 -41.99
C ASN A 51 -5.52 10.38 -43.33
N GLN A 52 -6.28 10.68 -44.39
CA GLN A 52 -5.91 10.32 -45.76
C GLN A 52 -5.57 11.58 -46.52
N SER A 53 -4.38 11.61 -47.14
CA SER A 53 -4.05 12.63 -48.15
C SER A 53 -5.02 12.51 -49.32
N ALA A 54 -5.28 13.60 -50.06
CA ALA A 54 -6.20 13.60 -51.21
C ALA A 54 -5.84 12.56 -52.30
N ASP A 55 -4.59 12.07 -52.33
CA ASP A 55 -4.10 11.01 -53.22
C ASP A 55 -4.30 9.58 -52.68
N GLY A 56 -4.98 9.40 -51.53
CA GLY A 56 -5.27 8.09 -50.93
C GLY A 56 -4.07 7.38 -50.30
N ARG A 57 -2.92 8.05 -50.14
CA ARG A 57 -1.76 7.49 -49.42
C ARG A 57 -1.94 7.62 -47.91
N ASP A 58 -1.69 6.53 -47.20
CA ASP A 58 -1.63 6.52 -45.74
C ASP A 58 -0.42 7.31 -45.27
N MET A 59 -0.66 8.41 -44.56
CA MET A 59 0.37 9.18 -43.87
C MET A 59 0.64 8.57 -42.49
N SER A 60 1.03 7.29 -42.46
CA SER A 60 1.49 6.64 -41.24
C SER A 60 2.90 7.13 -40.93
N VAL A 61 3.02 8.34 -40.39
CA VAL A 61 4.26 8.73 -39.71
C VAL A 61 4.36 7.84 -38.48
N ASP A 62 5.38 6.98 -38.43
CA ASP A 62 5.82 6.29 -37.23
C ASP A 62 6.18 7.36 -36.19
N LYS A 63 5.15 7.80 -35.46
CA LYS A 63 5.30 8.58 -34.24
C LYS A 63 5.92 7.62 -33.24
N GLY A 64 7.24 7.43 -33.31
CA GLY A 64 8.02 6.81 -32.26
C GLY A 64 7.54 7.44 -30.96
N GLU A 65 6.87 6.64 -30.13
CA GLU A 65 6.13 7.14 -28.97
C GLU A 65 7.11 7.79 -28.01
N VAL A 66 7.34 9.09 -28.19
CA VAL A 66 8.00 9.95 -27.21
C VAL A 66 7.07 9.89 -26.02
N LYS A 67 7.40 9.01 -25.06
CA LYS A 67 6.64 8.85 -23.83
C LYS A 67 6.63 10.22 -23.16
N THR A 68 5.52 10.93 -23.32
CA THR A 68 5.33 12.24 -22.71
C THR A 68 5.50 12.05 -21.20
N GLN A 69 6.53 12.68 -20.64
CA GLN A 69 6.84 12.57 -19.23
C GLN A 69 5.66 13.18 -18.43
N LYS A 70 4.85 12.32 -17.80
CA LYS A 70 3.68 12.74 -17.03
C LYS A 70 4.12 13.32 -15.69
N ASN A 71 4.41 14.62 -15.69
CA ASN A 71 4.69 15.37 -14.47
C ASN A 71 3.39 15.62 -13.69
N SER A 72 3.40 15.36 -12.37
CA SER A 72 2.26 15.66 -11.50
C SER A 72 2.50 16.97 -10.78
N TYR A 73 1.56 17.92 -10.89
CA TYR A 73 1.63 19.23 -10.26
C TYR A 73 0.79 19.28 -8.98
N ASP A 74 1.15 20.17 -8.05
CA ASP A 74 0.37 20.49 -6.87
C ASP A 74 -0.74 21.52 -7.17
N LYS A 75 -1.51 21.92 -6.15
CA LYS A 75 -2.63 22.86 -6.31
C LYS A 75 -2.17 24.27 -6.65
N ASN A 76 -0.90 24.58 -6.42
CA ASN A 76 -0.29 25.88 -6.68
C ASN A 76 0.45 25.87 -8.04
N GLY A 77 0.32 24.79 -8.83
CA GLY A 77 0.96 24.66 -10.13
C GLY A 77 2.45 24.29 -10.08
N LEU A 78 3.01 23.95 -8.90
CA LEU A 78 4.40 23.54 -8.77
C LEU A 78 4.56 22.03 -8.96
N LEU A 79 5.66 21.60 -9.58
CA LEU A 79 5.98 20.19 -9.76
C LEU A 79 6.00 19.49 -8.40
N LYS A 80 5.17 18.44 -8.23
CA LYS A 80 5.19 17.66 -7.00
C LYS A 80 6.57 17.03 -6.83
N LYS A 81 7.13 17.23 -5.65
CA LYS A 81 8.34 16.53 -5.23
C LYS A 81 8.17 15.01 -5.36
N PRO A 82 9.25 14.28 -5.71
CA PRO A 82 9.23 12.82 -5.74
C PRO A 82 8.64 12.25 -4.46
N LYS A 83 7.85 11.18 -4.59
CA LYS A 83 7.13 10.54 -3.47
C LYS A 83 8.06 10.18 -2.31
N TYR A 84 9.31 9.81 -2.60
CA TYR A 84 10.32 9.50 -1.59
C TYR A 84 10.61 10.70 -0.68
N GLU A 85 10.80 11.89 -1.24
CA GLU A 85 11.05 13.11 -0.45
C GLU A 85 9.86 13.51 0.40
N ARG A 86 8.63 13.32 -0.13
CA ARG A 86 7.39 13.61 0.61
C ARG A 86 7.18 12.67 1.80
N ARG A 87 7.67 11.45 1.72
CA ARG A 87 7.55 10.41 2.77
C ARG A 87 8.76 10.35 3.70
N ARG A 88 9.85 11.04 3.37
CA ARG A 88 11.06 11.02 4.17
C ARG A 88 10.77 11.69 5.51
N LEU A 89 10.91 10.92 6.59
CA LEU A 89 10.93 11.49 7.92
C LEU A 89 12.08 12.48 8.00
N LYS A 90 11.78 13.72 8.39
CA LYS A 90 12.82 14.73 8.65
C LYS A 90 13.79 14.12 9.64
N ARG A 91 15.06 14.03 9.26
CA ARG A 91 16.09 13.56 10.18
C ARG A 91 16.08 14.52 11.37
N LYS A 92 15.90 13.98 12.57
CA LYS A 92 16.14 14.77 13.79
C LYS A 92 17.64 15.04 13.82
N VAL A 93 18.03 16.28 13.56
CA VAL A 93 19.40 16.80 13.65
C VAL A 93 19.52 17.45 15.02
N GLY A 94 20.41 16.94 15.87
CA GLY A 94 20.56 17.37 17.27
C GLY A 94 20.78 16.20 18.24
N GLN A 95 21.23 16.51 19.45
CA GLN A 95 21.61 15.54 20.48
C GLN A 95 20.43 14.61 20.83
N ARG A 96 20.55 13.33 20.49
CA ARG A 96 19.48 12.35 20.73
C ARG A 96 19.61 11.80 22.14
N LYS A 97 18.52 11.82 22.89
CA LYS A 97 18.44 11.13 24.18
C LYS A 97 17.96 9.70 23.96
N PHE A 98 18.75 8.73 24.38
CA PHE A 98 18.33 7.32 24.47
C PHE A 98 18.31 6.95 25.94
N LEU A 99 17.15 6.51 26.46
CA LEU A 99 16.94 6.21 27.88
C LEU A 99 17.44 7.34 28.84
N GLY A 100 17.20 8.60 28.46
CA GLY A 100 17.58 9.77 29.26
C GLY A 100 19.03 10.24 29.09
N ILE A 101 19.90 9.46 28.46
CA ILE A 101 21.31 9.79 28.23
C ILE A 101 21.46 10.50 26.88
N THR A 102 22.08 11.68 26.87
CA THR A 102 22.44 12.40 25.63
C THR A 102 23.58 11.68 24.93
N LEU A 103 23.31 11.13 23.74
CA LEU A 103 24.35 10.57 22.87
C LEU A 103 25.19 11.71 22.27
N PRO A 104 26.53 11.63 22.32
CA PRO A 104 27.41 12.68 21.79
C PRO A 104 27.59 12.53 20.27
N PHE A 105 26.51 12.51 19.48
CA PHE A 105 26.48 12.68 18.01
C PHE A 105 25.04 12.77 17.47
#